data_AF-A0A816MFK1-F1
#
_entry.id   AF-A0A816MFK1-F1
#
_cell.length_a   1.000
_cell.length_b   1.000
_cell.length_c   1.000
_cell.angle_alpha   90.00
_cell.angle_beta   90.00
_cell.angle_gamma   90.00
#
_symmetry.space_group_name_H-M   'P 1'
#
loop_
_entity.id
_entity.type
_entity.pdbx_description
1 polymer ?
#
loop_
_entity_poly.entity_id
_entity_poly.type
_entity_poly.pdbx_seq_one_letter_code
_entity_poly.pdbx_strand_id
1 'polypeptide(L)'
;ELDDKLFVINAFLNIIWATGFLIFWRRRQAELAFKWNTLDMEQIEATRSAYTGELRRSSVTHQNEVYYPSWKRLLFRLFVTIPMIGINIVLVSFLILLIIRFQSWVDRQLKDGHLPHLMSLTELFPKILLALVTTIFSDVYKSVCRWLTIKENYREQQKHDDQMVGKLFAEAIIPYIVSNTRLSVLIQMSKKERARYAERKDLNKELKRILDEWRNSELDKAERQKDNNAYTTKAVDDILTDNTLNRRCSDITFESLSLSQAEIECSQPKWEDLYEDYLEMVIQFGYIIFLSTLFPLAAFFSLLNNIIEIRTDAFKLCMIYQRPFSQRVKDIGHWQKIMEYMVFAAIIINCIFCSTRGVVRRLVPDLPFAAEIFILVCMEHLLILLCKVIRSTIEYVPHWVRVEKSIMEHRRREALKKLECDALHLKENRSHNYDE
;
A
#
# COMPACT_ATOMS: atom_id res chain seq x y z
N GLU A 1 -5.24 14.57 23.11
CA GLU A 1 -4.26 15.56 22.65
C GLU A 1 -2.93 14.94 22.20
N LEU A 2 -2.24 14.16 23.04
CA LEU A 2 -0.95 13.56 22.66
C LEU A 2 -1.06 12.62 21.44
N ASP A 3 -2.04 11.71 21.44
CA ASP A 3 -2.30 10.81 20.30
C ASP A 3 -2.63 11.56 19.00
N ASP A 4 -3.33 12.69 19.12
CA ASP A 4 -3.75 13.50 17.97
C ASP A 4 -2.58 14.27 17.37
N LYS A 5 -1.68 14.79 18.22
CA LYS A 5 -0.43 15.44 17.78
C LYS A 5 0.51 14.42 17.14
N LEU A 6 0.66 13.25 17.75
CA LEU A 6 1.48 12.17 17.22
C LEU A 6 0.98 11.69 15.85
N PHE A 7 -0.34 11.62 15.65
CA PHE A 7 -0.96 11.29 14.38
C PHE A 7 -0.50 12.23 13.25
N VAL A 8 -0.60 13.55 13.48
CA VAL A 8 -0.24 14.57 12.48
C VAL A 8 1.27 14.57 12.21
N ILE A 9 2.08 14.48 13.27
CA ILE A 9 3.55 14.43 13.15
C ILE A 9 3.97 13.19 12.35
N ASN A 10 3.41 12.02 12.67
CA ASN A 10 3.74 10.78 11.98
C ASN A 10 3.31 10.82 10.50
N ALA A 11 2.12 11.38 10.20
CA ALA A 11 1.67 11.58 8.82
C ALA A 11 2.67 12.44 8.03
N PHE A 12 3.11 13.55 8.61
CA PHE A 12 4.06 14.47 8.00
C PHE A 12 5.43 13.82 7.78
N LEU A 13 5.98 13.19 8.81
CA LEU A 13 7.27 12.49 8.75
C LEU A 13 7.25 11.39 7.68
N ASN A 14 6.14 10.66 7.58
CA ASN A 14 6.03 9.58 6.61
C ASN A 14 5.97 10.09 5.16
N ILE A 15 5.28 11.20 4.89
CA ILE A 15 5.27 11.82 3.55
C ILE A 15 6.67 12.32 3.15
N ILE A 16 7.40 12.93 4.11
CA ILE A 16 8.80 13.34 3.88
C ILE A 16 9.67 12.12 3.61
N TRP A 17 9.57 11.08 4.45
CA TRP A 17 10.32 9.85 4.30
C TRP A 17 10.04 9.19 2.95
N ALA A 18 8.78 9.03 2.56
CA ALA A 18 8.39 8.41 1.30
C ALA A 18 8.91 9.21 0.09
N THR A 19 8.84 10.54 0.16
CA THR A 19 9.41 11.42 -0.86
C THR A 19 10.93 11.28 -0.94
N GLY A 20 11.62 11.31 0.21
CA GLY A 20 13.07 11.16 0.31
C GLY A 20 13.54 9.79 -0.18
N PHE A 21 12.84 8.72 0.18
CA PHE A 21 13.11 7.35 -0.26
C PHE A 21 13.07 7.24 -1.79
N LEU A 22 12.02 7.78 -2.43
CA LEU A 22 11.88 7.73 -3.88
C LEU A 22 12.96 8.55 -4.60
N ILE A 23 13.35 9.70 -4.04
CA ILE A 23 14.46 10.51 -4.58
C ILE A 23 15.79 9.76 -4.44
N PHE A 24 16.05 9.19 -3.25
CA PHE A 24 17.24 8.39 -2.99
C PHE A 24 17.33 7.21 -3.95
N TRP A 25 16.22 6.49 -4.14
CA TRP A 25 16.17 5.36 -5.06
C TRP A 25 16.43 5.77 -6.52
N ARG A 26 15.82 6.86 -7.02
CA ARG A 26 16.13 7.38 -8.37
C ARG A 26 17.62 7.69 -8.54
N ARG A 27 18.26 8.28 -7.53
CA ARG A 27 19.69 8.58 -7.54
C ARG A 27 20.54 7.32 -7.56
N ARG A 28 20.18 6.35 -6.72
CA ARG A 28 20.87 5.05 -6.66
C ARG A 28 20.73 4.29 -7.97
N GLN A 29 19.55 4.30 -8.55
CA GLN A 29 19.27 3.70 -9.84
C GLN A 29 20.11 4.31 -10.96
N ALA A 30 20.25 5.65 -11.01
CA ALA A 30 21.10 6.31 -12.00
C ALA A 30 22.58 5.92 -11.86
N GLU A 31 23.08 5.80 -10.62
CA GLU A 31 24.42 5.28 -10.33
C GLU A 31 24.60 3.83 -10.81
N LEU A 32 23.64 2.94 -10.51
CA LEU A 32 23.71 1.54 -10.90
C LEU A 32 23.64 1.37 -12.43
N ALA A 33 22.74 2.08 -13.09
CA ALA A 33 22.61 2.07 -14.54
C ALA A 33 23.88 2.58 -15.23
N PHE A 34 24.55 3.57 -14.63
CA PHE A 34 25.85 4.03 -15.11
C PHE A 34 26.93 2.94 -14.93
N LYS A 35 27.05 2.37 -13.74
CA LYS A 35 28.04 1.31 -13.42
C LYS A 35 27.87 0.06 -14.28
N TRP A 36 26.63 -0.29 -14.63
CA TRP A 36 26.30 -1.44 -15.47
C TRP A 36 26.25 -1.10 -16.97
N ASN A 37 26.57 0.15 -17.34
CA ASN A 37 26.56 0.63 -18.73
C ASN A 37 25.21 0.41 -19.44
N THR A 38 24.11 0.63 -18.73
CA THR A 38 22.74 0.56 -19.26
C THR A 38 22.06 1.93 -19.36
N LEU A 39 22.72 3.00 -18.91
CA LEU A 39 22.13 4.34 -18.78
C LEU A 39 21.67 4.97 -20.12
N ASP A 40 22.48 4.86 -21.18
CA ASP A 40 22.24 5.52 -22.48
C ASP A 40 21.51 4.62 -23.50
N MET A 41 20.92 3.52 -23.04
CA MET A 41 20.15 2.62 -23.91
C MET A 41 18.75 3.20 -24.16
N GLU A 42 18.45 3.53 -25.41
CA GLU A 42 17.08 3.65 -25.90
C GLU A 42 16.51 2.24 -26.05
N GLN A 43 15.81 1.76 -25.02
CA GLN A 43 15.05 0.53 -25.12
C GLN A 43 13.87 0.76 -26.07
N ILE A 44 14.03 0.35 -27.33
CA ILE A 44 12.89 0.18 -28.23
C ILE A 44 12.16 -1.06 -27.75
N GLU A 45 11.12 -0.86 -26.93
CA GLU A 45 10.33 -1.97 -26.42
C GLU A 45 9.60 -2.68 -27.56
N ALA A 46 9.70 -4.01 -27.57
CA ALA A 46 8.98 -4.82 -28.53
C ALA A 46 7.47 -4.68 -28.33
N THR A 47 6.73 -4.72 -29.43
CA THR A 47 5.28 -4.80 -29.37
C THR A 47 4.87 -6.11 -28.70
N ARG A 48 3.95 -6.02 -27.73
CA ARG A 48 3.39 -7.17 -27.03
C ARG A 48 2.77 -8.14 -28.03
N SER A 49 3.03 -9.43 -27.88
CA SER A 49 2.55 -10.49 -28.79
C SER A 49 1.03 -10.52 -28.96
N ALA A 50 0.29 -10.22 -27.88
CA ALA A 50 -1.17 -10.18 -27.88
C ALA A 50 -1.77 -8.81 -28.28
N TYR A 51 -0.96 -7.90 -28.82
CA TYR A 51 -1.45 -6.63 -29.37
C TYR A 51 -2.04 -6.84 -30.77
N THR A 52 -3.27 -6.36 -30.97
CA THR A 52 -4.02 -6.53 -32.23
C THR A 52 -4.36 -5.19 -32.86
N GLY A 53 -4.53 -5.15 -34.18
CA GLY A 53 -4.86 -3.90 -34.88
C GLY A 53 -4.75 -4.02 -36.40
N GLU A 54 -4.90 -2.89 -37.07
CA GLU A 54 -4.79 -2.78 -38.52
C GLU A 54 -3.34 -2.53 -38.92
N LEU A 55 -2.85 -3.21 -39.96
CA LEU A 55 -1.50 -2.96 -40.48
C LEU A 55 -1.47 -1.58 -41.15
N ARG A 56 -0.63 -0.69 -40.64
CA ARG A 56 -0.43 0.65 -41.18
C ARG A 56 1.06 0.95 -41.29
N ARG A 57 1.45 1.66 -42.34
CA ARG A 57 2.83 2.14 -42.46
C ARG A 57 3.08 3.25 -41.44
N SER A 58 4.06 3.04 -40.57
CA SER A 58 4.50 4.02 -39.58
C SER A 58 5.06 5.26 -40.25
N SER A 59 4.72 6.44 -39.74
CA SER A 59 5.24 7.72 -40.23
C SER A 59 6.68 7.99 -39.78
N VAL A 60 7.20 7.24 -38.82
CA VAL A 60 8.53 7.45 -38.22
C VAL A 60 9.51 6.39 -38.71
N THR A 61 9.15 5.11 -38.59
CA THR A 61 10.03 3.99 -38.98
C THR A 61 9.88 3.62 -40.45
N HIS A 62 8.84 4.12 -41.13
CA HIS A 62 8.44 3.71 -42.49
C HIS A 62 8.18 2.21 -42.68
N GLN A 63 8.16 1.44 -41.58
CA GLN A 63 7.85 0.02 -41.55
C GLN A 63 6.34 -0.20 -41.39
N ASN A 64 5.86 -1.36 -41.83
CA ASN A 64 4.48 -1.76 -41.59
C ASN A 64 4.34 -2.21 -40.14
N GLU A 65 3.55 -1.48 -39.36
CA GLU A 65 3.32 -1.73 -37.94
C GLU A 65 1.83 -1.92 -37.67
N VAL A 66 1.50 -2.72 -36.66
CA VAL A 66 0.11 -2.89 -36.22
C VAL A 66 -0.33 -1.62 -35.49
N TYR A 67 -1.48 -1.05 -35.86
CA TYR A 67 -2.03 0.17 -35.29
C TYR A 67 -3.44 -0.05 -34.74
N TYR A 68 -3.66 0.40 -33.51
CA TYR A 68 -4.97 0.41 -32.85
C TYR A 68 -5.37 1.85 -32.49
N PRO A 69 -6.54 2.34 -32.94
CA PRO A 69 -6.96 3.71 -32.66
C PRO A 69 -7.15 4.00 -31.16
N SER A 70 -6.49 5.05 -30.66
CA SER A 70 -6.55 5.43 -29.24
C SER A 70 -7.95 5.82 -28.76
N TRP A 71 -8.79 6.39 -29.63
CA TRP A 71 -10.15 6.77 -29.27
C TRP A 71 -11.05 5.55 -28.98
N LYS A 72 -10.86 4.43 -29.71
CA LYS A 72 -11.56 3.17 -29.44
C LYS A 72 -11.19 2.64 -28.04
N ARG A 73 -9.90 2.71 -27.69
CA ARG A 73 -9.41 2.35 -26.36
C ARG A 73 -10.01 3.24 -25.27
N LEU A 74 -10.07 4.56 -25.53
CA LEU A 74 -10.66 5.51 -24.58
C LEU A 74 -12.13 5.24 -24.31
N LEU A 75 -12.93 4.96 -25.36
CA LEU A 75 -14.34 4.59 -25.21
C LEU A 75 -14.49 3.31 -24.38
N PHE A 76 -13.72 2.26 -24.69
CA PHE A 76 -13.75 1.03 -23.90
C PHE A 76 -13.40 1.29 -22.43
N ARG A 77 -12.37 2.10 -22.18
CA ARG A 77 -11.96 2.45 -20.83
C ARG A 77 -13.05 3.24 -20.07
N LEU A 78 -13.69 4.21 -20.73
CA LEU A 78 -14.71 5.06 -20.11
C LEU A 78 -16.02 4.32 -19.84
N PHE A 79 -16.48 3.48 -20.78
CA PHE A 79 -17.79 2.84 -20.71
C PHE A 79 -17.77 1.42 -20.12
N VAL A 80 -16.62 0.74 -20.13
CA VAL A 80 -16.50 -0.64 -19.60
C VAL A 80 -15.58 -0.66 -18.39
N THR A 81 -14.31 -0.26 -18.55
CA THR A 81 -13.32 -0.42 -17.48
C THR A 81 -13.65 0.40 -16.23
N ILE A 82 -13.86 1.72 -16.37
CA ILE A 82 -14.10 2.59 -15.21
C ILE A 82 -15.40 2.20 -14.47
N PRO A 83 -16.53 1.94 -15.15
CA PRO A 83 -17.73 1.47 -14.47
C PRO A 83 -17.54 0.12 -13.77
N MET A 84 -16.84 -0.84 -14.39
CA MET A 84 -16.57 -2.13 -13.76
C MET A 84 -15.72 -1.99 -12.48
N ILE A 85 -14.70 -1.13 -12.51
CA ILE A 85 -13.92 -0.80 -11.31
C ILE A 85 -14.85 -0.16 -10.27
N GLY A 86 -15.66 0.83 -10.65
CA GLY A 86 -16.60 1.49 -9.75
C GLY A 86 -17.62 0.54 -9.11
N ILE A 87 -18.16 -0.41 -9.87
CA ILE A 87 -19.05 -1.46 -9.37
C ILE A 87 -18.32 -2.33 -8.34
N ASN A 88 -17.08 -2.74 -8.63
CA ASN A 88 -16.29 -3.52 -7.66
C ASN A 88 -16.05 -2.72 -6.36
N ILE A 89 -15.69 -1.44 -6.48
CA ILE A 89 -15.48 -0.55 -5.34
C ILE A 89 -16.73 -0.51 -4.45
N VAL A 90 -17.91 -0.33 -5.04
CA VAL A 90 -19.18 -0.30 -4.31
C VAL A 90 -19.49 -1.67 -3.69
N LEU A 91 -19.30 -2.75 -4.43
CA LEU A 91 -19.56 -4.11 -3.97
C LEU A 91 -18.68 -4.49 -2.78
N VAL A 92 -17.37 -4.27 -2.87
CA VAL A 92 -16.41 -4.54 -1.78
C VAL A 92 -16.70 -3.67 -0.57
N SER A 93 -16.99 -2.37 -0.78
CA SER A 93 -17.39 -1.47 0.30
C SER A 93 -18.64 -1.97 1.02
N PHE A 94 -19.65 -2.42 0.27
CA PHE A 94 -20.89 -2.97 0.82
C PHE A 94 -20.63 -4.26 1.60
N LEU A 95 -19.86 -5.20 1.07
CA LEU A 95 -19.52 -6.46 1.72
C LEU A 95 -18.77 -6.22 3.05
N ILE A 96 -17.80 -5.32 3.06
CA ILE A 96 -17.06 -4.95 4.27
C ILE A 96 -18.00 -4.37 5.32
N LEU A 97 -18.87 -3.44 4.93
CA LEU A 97 -19.85 -2.85 5.85
C LEU A 97 -20.83 -3.91 6.39
N LEU A 98 -21.30 -4.83 5.54
CA LEU A 98 -22.19 -5.93 5.92
C LEU A 98 -21.53 -6.83 6.96
N ILE A 99 -20.28 -7.25 6.71
CA ILE A 99 -19.54 -8.13 7.62
C ILE A 99 -19.22 -7.43 8.94
N ILE A 100 -18.86 -6.15 8.92
CA ILE A 100 -18.67 -5.36 10.15
C ILE A 100 -19.99 -5.22 10.93
N ARG A 101 -21.13 -5.08 10.26
CA ARG A 101 -22.45 -5.04 10.91
C ARG A 101 -22.81 -6.39 11.51
N PHE A 102 -22.49 -7.47 10.82
CA PHE A 102 -22.63 -8.82 11.33
C PHE A 102 -21.77 -9.04 12.58
N GLN A 103 -20.49 -8.63 12.54
CA GLN A 103 -19.60 -8.67 13.72
C GLN A 103 -20.20 -7.88 14.89
N SER A 104 -20.70 -6.66 14.65
CA SER A 104 -21.34 -5.84 15.69
C SER A 104 -22.61 -6.49 16.26
N TRP A 105 -23.30 -7.32 15.49
CA TRP A 105 -24.45 -8.10 15.96
C TRP A 105 -24.00 -9.28 16.82
N VAL A 106 -22.99 -10.04 16.39
CA VAL A 106 -22.39 -11.13 17.17
C VAL A 106 -21.88 -10.62 18.52
N ASP A 107 -21.16 -9.50 18.52
CA ASP A 107 -20.64 -8.86 19.74
C ASP A 107 -21.75 -8.47 20.73
N ARG A 108 -22.94 -8.12 20.25
CA ARG A 108 -24.10 -7.81 21.11
C ARG A 108 -24.71 -9.07 21.70
N GLN A 109 -24.92 -10.09 20.88
CA GLN A 109 -25.47 -11.37 21.36
C GLN A 109 -24.57 -12.05 22.40
N LEU A 110 -23.25 -11.91 22.26
CA LEU A 110 -22.27 -12.36 23.25
C LEU A 110 -22.38 -11.60 24.57
N LYS A 111 -22.62 -10.27 24.52
CA LYS A 111 -22.81 -9.44 25.72
C LYS A 111 -24.12 -9.74 26.45
N ASP A 112 -25.18 -10.05 25.70
CA ASP A 112 -26.50 -10.34 26.26
C ASP A 112 -26.61 -11.77 26.83
N GLY A 113 -25.52 -12.55 26.85
CA GLY A 113 -25.44 -13.85 27.52
C GLY A 113 -26.21 -15.00 26.85
N HIS A 114 -26.69 -14.81 25.61
CA HIS A 114 -27.50 -15.80 24.90
C HIS A 114 -26.67 -16.95 24.29
N LEU A 115 -25.35 -16.79 24.17
CA LEU A 115 -24.44 -17.83 23.66
C LEU A 115 -23.47 -18.32 24.76
N PRO A 116 -23.24 -19.63 24.89
CA PRO A 116 -22.30 -20.19 25.88
C PRO A 116 -20.85 -19.75 25.60
N HIS A 117 -20.05 -19.69 26.67
CA HIS A 117 -18.65 -19.24 26.76
C HIS A 117 -17.60 -20.00 25.92
N LEU A 118 -17.97 -20.68 24.82
CA LEU A 118 -17.06 -20.91 23.67
C LEU A 118 -16.71 -19.57 22.96
N MET A 119 -16.53 -18.53 23.77
CA MET A 119 -16.56 -17.09 23.50
C MET A 119 -15.49 -16.67 22.50
N SER A 120 -14.35 -17.37 22.50
CA SER A 120 -13.23 -17.08 21.59
C SER A 120 -13.55 -17.47 20.14
N LEU A 121 -14.19 -18.61 19.91
CA LEU A 121 -14.44 -19.10 18.55
C LEU A 121 -15.56 -18.32 17.84
N THR A 122 -16.59 -17.93 18.58
CA THR A 122 -17.73 -17.17 18.06
C THR A 122 -17.37 -15.71 17.77
N GLU A 123 -16.46 -15.10 18.53
CA GLU A 123 -15.90 -13.77 18.24
C GLU A 123 -14.96 -13.78 17.02
N LEU A 124 -14.25 -14.89 16.80
CA LEU A 124 -13.31 -15.04 15.71
C LEU A 124 -14.00 -15.31 14.36
N PHE A 125 -15.17 -15.95 14.37
CA PHE A 125 -15.88 -16.36 13.17
C PHE A 125 -16.13 -15.22 12.15
N PRO A 126 -16.67 -14.04 12.53
CA PRO A 126 -16.84 -12.93 11.58
C PRO A 126 -15.52 -12.43 10.98
N LYS A 127 -14.43 -12.48 11.74
CA LYS A 127 -13.09 -12.03 11.31
C LYS A 127 -12.48 -13.00 10.29
N ILE A 128 -12.61 -14.30 10.54
CA ILE A 128 -12.20 -15.35 9.58
C ILE A 128 -13.06 -15.26 8.31
N LEU A 129 -14.38 -15.12 8.46
CA LEU A 129 -15.29 -14.98 7.32
C LEU A 129 -14.95 -13.76 6.48
N LEU A 130 -14.61 -12.63 7.12
CA LEU A 130 -14.13 -11.43 6.43
C LEU A 130 -12.91 -11.74 5.57
N ALA A 131 -11.86 -12.30 6.19
CA ALA A 131 -10.62 -12.61 5.50
C ALA A 131 -10.85 -13.54 4.31
N LEU A 132 -11.60 -14.63 4.51
CA LEU A 132 -11.92 -15.60 3.46
C LEU A 132 -12.67 -14.96 2.28
N VAL A 133 -13.74 -14.22 2.57
CA VAL A 133 -14.55 -13.56 1.55
C VAL A 133 -13.70 -12.54 0.79
N THR A 134 -12.94 -11.70 1.48
CA THR A 134 -12.09 -10.69 0.82
C THR A 134 -11.01 -11.31 -0.07
N THR A 135 -10.41 -12.43 0.32
CA THR A 135 -9.41 -13.14 -0.49
C THR A 135 -10.05 -13.68 -1.78
N ILE A 136 -11.19 -14.37 -1.67
CA ILE A 136 -11.90 -14.92 -2.84
C ILE A 136 -12.31 -13.80 -3.81
N PHE A 137 -12.87 -12.71 -3.30
CA PHE A 137 -13.28 -11.58 -4.14
C PHE A 137 -12.07 -10.91 -4.82
N SER A 138 -10.93 -10.79 -4.13
CA SER A 138 -9.72 -10.24 -4.73
C SER A 138 -9.20 -11.09 -5.89
N ASP A 139 -9.20 -12.41 -5.76
CA ASP A 139 -8.74 -13.29 -6.84
C ASP A 139 -9.68 -13.27 -8.06
N VAL A 140 -10.99 -13.16 -7.82
CA VAL A 140 -11.97 -12.93 -8.89
C VAL A 140 -11.71 -11.59 -9.57
N TYR A 141 -11.51 -10.50 -8.81
CA TYR A 141 -11.26 -9.19 -9.38
C TYR A 141 -9.94 -9.09 -10.15
N LYS A 142 -8.85 -9.70 -9.65
CA LYS A 142 -7.58 -9.83 -10.41
C LYS A 142 -7.84 -10.48 -11.77
N SER A 143 -8.66 -11.51 -11.81
CA SER A 143 -9.03 -12.19 -13.06
C SER A 143 -9.83 -11.28 -14.00
N VAL A 144 -10.76 -10.49 -13.46
CA VAL A 144 -11.50 -9.46 -14.22
C VAL A 144 -10.56 -8.37 -14.73
N CYS A 145 -9.63 -7.88 -13.90
CA CYS A 145 -8.65 -6.86 -14.28
C CYS A 145 -7.73 -7.34 -15.40
N ARG A 146 -7.27 -8.60 -15.33
CA ARG A 146 -6.49 -9.23 -16.40
C ARG A 146 -7.26 -9.21 -17.71
N TRP A 147 -8.50 -9.66 -17.69
CA TRP A 147 -9.35 -9.67 -18.87
C TRP A 147 -9.60 -8.25 -19.43
N LEU A 148 -9.92 -7.27 -18.57
CA LEU A 148 -10.15 -5.88 -18.98
C LEU A 148 -8.90 -5.26 -19.62
N THR A 149 -7.72 -5.50 -19.04
CA THR A 149 -6.46 -4.92 -19.53
C THR A 149 -6.02 -5.52 -20.86
N ILE A 150 -6.25 -6.83 -21.05
CA ILE A 150 -6.04 -7.48 -22.35
C ILE A 150 -6.97 -6.86 -23.40
N LYS A 151 -8.24 -6.61 -23.07
CA LYS A 151 -9.23 -6.02 -23.98
C LYS A 151 -8.98 -4.54 -24.30
N GLU A 152 -8.37 -3.77 -23.40
CA GLU A 152 -7.91 -2.41 -23.68
C GLU A 152 -6.78 -2.35 -24.73
N ASN A 153 -6.12 -3.49 -24.98
CA ASN A 153 -5.23 -3.69 -26.11
C ASN A 153 -4.08 -2.66 -26.18
N TYR A 154 -3.22 -2.66 -25.16
CA TYR A 154 -1.98 -1.86 -25.14
C TYR A 154 -0.90 -2.48 -26.03
N ARG A 155 -0.13 -1.60 -26.68
CA ARG A 155 0.94 -1.93 -27.63
C ARG A 155 2.17 -2.48 -26.94
N GLU A 156 2.61 -1.82 -25.88
CA GLU A 156 3.80 -2.14 -25.10
C GLU A 156 3.38 -2.98 -23.88
N GLN A 157 4.19 -3.97 -23.52
CA GLN A 157 3.99 -4.79 -22.32
C GLN A 157 4.00 -3.91 -21.06
N GLN A 158 4.94 -2.97 -21.01
CA GLN A 158 5.07 -2.03 -19.89
C GLN A 158 3.79 -1.21 -19.65
N LYS A 159 3.19 -0.65 -20.71
CA LYS A 159 1.92 0.11 -20.60
C LYS A 159 0.73 -0.76 -20.23
N HIS A 160 0.72 -2.03 -20.66
CA HIS A 160 -0.31 -2.98 -20.22
C HIS A 160 -0.22 -3.18 -18.71
N ASP A 161 0.99 -3.39 -18.21
CA ASP A 161 1.25 -3.69 -16.81
C ASP A 161 0.95 -2.49 -15.91
N ASP A 162 1.33 -1.27 -16.30
CA ASP A 162 0.96 -0.04 -15.59
C ASP A 162 -0.54 0.08 -15.32
N GLN A 163 -1.34 -0.24 -16.34
CA GLN A 163 -2.78 -0.11 -16.29
C GLN A 163 -3.38 -1.25 -15.47
N MET A 164 -2.74 -2.42 -15.45
CA MET A 164 -3.08 -3.49 -14.52
C MET A 164 -2.84 -3.07 -13.07
N VAL A 165 -1.62 -2.58 -12.76
CA VAL A 165 -1.26 -2.16 -11.40
C VAL A 165 -2.22 -1.10 -10.90
N GLY A 166 -2.53 -0.09 -11.73
CA GLY A 166 -3.49 0.95 -11.36
C GLY A 166 -4.87 0.40 -10.96
N LYS A 167 -5.35 -0.66 -11.63
CA LYS A 167 -6.63 -1.31 -11.34
C LYS A 167 -6.59 -2.16 -10.07
N LEU A 168 -5.52 -2.93 -9.88
CA LEU A 168 -5.29 -3.75 -8.69
C LEU A 168 -5.10 -2.89 -7.44
N PHE A 169 -4.41 -1.78 -7.60
CA PHE A 169 -4.18 -0.81 -6.55
C PHE A 169 -5.47 -0.15 -6.07
N ALA A 170 -6.39 0.18 -7.00
CA ALA A 170 -7.71 0.69 -6.65
C ALA A 170 -8.49 -0.32 -5.78
N GLU A 171 -8.34 -1.63 -5.98
CA GLU A 171 -8.93 -2.63 -5.08
C GLU A 171 -8.28 -2.60 -3.69
N ALA A 172 -6.95 -2.57 -3.60
CA ALA A 172 -6.26 -2.65 -2.30
C ALA A 172 -6.57 -1.45 -1.38
N ILE A 173 -6.72 -0.24 -1.94
CA ILE A 173 -6.99 0.98 -1.16
C ILE A 173 -8.39 0.99 -0.52
N ILE A 174 -9.39 0.41 -1.18
CA ILE A 174 -10.79 0.63 -0.83
C ILE A 174 -11.20 -0.01 0.50
N PRO A 175 -10.88 -1.29 0.77
CA PRO A 175 -11.09 -1.89 2.08
C PRO A 175 -10.46 -1.09 3.21
N TYR A 176 -9.27 -0.56 2.95
CA TYR A 176 -8.54 0.27 3.89
C TYR A 176 -9.30 1.57 4.19
N ILE A 177 -9.74 2.33 3.17
CA ILE A 177 -10.49 3.57 3.37
C ILE A 177 -11.80 3.29 4.13
N VAL A 178 -12.57 2.28 3.72
CA VAL A 178 -13.89 1.98 4.30
C VAL A 178 -13.77 1.56 5.76
N SER A 179 -12.90 0.60 6.06
CA SER A 179 -12.70 0.08 7.41
C SER A 179 -12.20 1.17 8.36
N ASN A 180 -11.26 2.02 7.93
CA ASN A 180 -10.68 3.05 8.78
C ASN A 180 -11.56 4.28 8.94
N THR A 181 -12.34 4.65 7.93
CA THR A 181 -13.38 5.67 8.09
C THR A 181 -14.39 5.22 9.13
N ARG A 182 -14.82 3.96 9.08
CA ARG A 182 -15.73 3.38 10.08
C ARG A 182 -15.13 3.36 11.48
N LEU A 183 -13.89 2.90 11.63
CA LEU A 183 -13.18 2.89 12.91
C LEU A 183 -13.08 4.31 13.50
N SER A 184 -12.79 5.31 12.67
CA SER A 184 -12.72 6.70 13.09
C SER A 184 -14.07 7.21 13.61
N VAL A 185 -15.15 6.92 12.90
CA VAL A 185 -16.52 7.24 13.34
C VAL A 185 -16.88 6.52 14.64
N LEU A 186 -16.52 5.25 14.80
CA LEU A 186 -16.73 4.49 16.04
C LEU A 186 -15.98 5.10 17.23
N ILE A 187 -14.70 5.44 17.06
CA ILE A 187 -13.89 6.08 18.09
C ILE A 187 -14.51 7.42 18.49
N GLN A 188 -14.97 8.22 17.53
CA GLN A 188 -15.67 9.48 17.80
C GLN A 188 -16.95 9.26 18.61
N MET A 189 -17.78 8.30 18.22
CA MET A 189 -19.01 7.98 18.96
C MET A 189 -18.70 7.51 20.39
N SER A 190 -17.74 6.62 20.57
CA SER A 190 -17.29 6.15 21.89
C SER A 190 -16.75 7.28 22.78
N LYS A 191 -15.98 8.23 22.21
CA LYS A 191 -15.51 9.41 22.96
C LYS A 191 -16.69 10.31 23.38
N LYS A 192 -17.66 10.53 22.49
CA LYS A 192 -18.87 11.33 22.77
C LYS A 192 -19.78 10.66 23.82
N GLU A 193 -19.86 9.33 23.82
CA GLU A 193 -20.56 8.57 24.86
C GLU A 193 -19.85 8.69 26.20
N ARG A 194 -18.52 8.49 26.26
CA ARG A 194 -17.75 8.66 27.50
C ARG A 194 -17.88 10.05 28.11
N ALA A 195 -17.89 11.10 27.29
CA ALA A 195 -18.12 12.47 27.77
C ALA A 195 -19.50 12.62 28.43
N ARG A 196 -20.55 12.08 27.79
CA ARG A 196 -21.92 12.08 28.36
C ARG A 196 -22.03 11.25 29.63
N TYR A 197 -21.32 10.13 29.72
CA TYR A 197 -21.25 9.32 30.95
C TYR A 197 -20.51 10.03 32.08
N ALA A 198 -19.43 10.76 31.78
CA ALA A 198 -18.69 11.55 32.77
C ALA A 198 -19.59 12.66 33.35
N GLU A 199 -20.28 13.41 32.48
CA GLU A 199 -21.25 14.44 32.89
C GLU A 199 -22.37 13.86 33.78
N ARG A 200 -22.95 12.73 33.39
CA ARG A 200 -23.96 12.03 34.21
C ARG A 200 -23.39 11.51 35.53
N LYS A 201 -22.14 11.05 35.54
CA LYS A 201 -21.46 10.57 36.75
C LYS A 201 -21.20 11.72 37.72
N ASP A 202 -20.79 12.88 37.21
CA ASP A 202 -20.57 14.07 38.02
C ASP A 202 -21.89 14.59 38.59
N LEU A 203 -22.96 14.60 37.80
CA LEU A 203 -24.32 14.89 38.27
C LEU A 203 -24.76 13.91 39.36
N ASN A 204 -24.58 12.60 39.14
CA ASN A 204 -24.94 11.57 40.13
C ASN A 204 -24.09 11.65 41.39
N LYS A 205 -22.82 12.03 41.29
CA LYS A 205 -21.93 12.25 42.43
C LYS A 205 -22.41 13.45 43.25
N GLU A 206 -22.83 14.53 42.59
CA GLU A 206 -23.39 15.70 43.25
C GLU A 206 -24.75 15.40 43.90
N LEU A 207 -25.63 14.68 43.20
CA LEU A 207 -26.88 14.16 43.75
C LEU A 207 -26.64 13.27 44.97
N LYS A 208 -25.65 12.36 44.89
CA LYS A 208 -25.28 11.50 46.01
C LYS A 208 -24.67 12.28 47.16
N ARG A 209 -23.90 13.34 46.91
CA ARG A 209 -23.40 14.26 47.94
C ARG A 209 -24.55 14.93 48.68
N ILE A 210 -25.53 15.48 47.95
CA ILE A 210 -26.74 16.07 48.54
C ILE A 210 -27.56 15.03 49.31
N LEU A 211 -27.71 13.83 48.74
CA LEU A 211 -28.42 12.72 49.38
C LEU A 211 -27.69 12.24 50.64
N ASP A 212 -26.35 12.20 50.64
CA ASP A 212 -25.52 11.84 51.77
C ASP A 212 -25.51 12.93 52.84
N GLU A 213 -25.53 14.21 52.48
CA GLU A 213 -25.74 15.32 53.42
C GLU A 213 -27.12 15.23 54.08
N TRP A 214 -28.18 14.98 53.30
CA TRP A 214 -29.53 14.76 53.82
C TRP A 214 -29.63 13.51 54.69
N ARG A 215 -29.06 12.39 54.21
CA ARG A 215 -29.04 11.10 54.89
C ARG A 215 -28.20 11.14 56.17
N ASN A 216 -27.09 11.86 56.20
CA ASN A 216 -26.29 12.05 57.42
C ASN A 216 -27.02 12.96 58.41
N SER A 217 -27.75 13.99 57.93
CA SER A 217 -28.70 14.75 58.76
C SER A 217 -29.80 13.85 59.36
N GLU A 218 -30.26 12.83 58.63
CA GLU A 218 -31.28 11.89 59.10
C GLU A 218 -30.70 10.73 59.93
N LEU A 219 -29.47 10.32 59.67
CA LEU A 219 -28.71 9.36 60.47
C LEU A 219 -28.28 9.97 61.80
N ASP A 220 -27.92 11.25 61.88
CA ASP A 220 -27.75 11.96 63.17
C ASP A 220 -29.05 11.95 64.02
N LYS A 221 -30.21 11.78 63.39
CA LYS A 221 -31.50 11.58 64.08
C LYS A 221 -31.76 10.12 64.44
N ALA A 222 -31.30 9.17 63.62
CA ALA A 222 -31.52 7.73 63.80
C ALA A 222 -30.42 7.02 64.64
N GLU A 223 -29.20 7.54 64.67
CA GLU A 223 -28.03 7.05 65.43
C GLU A 223 -28.13 7.44 66.91
N ARG A 224 -28.97 8.42 67.24
CA ARG A 224 -29.55 8.57 68.60
C ARG A 224 -30.39 7.37 69.05
N GLN A 225 -30.72 6.44 68.15
CA GLN A 225 -31.69 5.36 68.41
C GLN A 225 -31.11 3.95 68.19
N LYS A 226 -29.82 3.80 67.83
CA LYS A 226 -29.29 2.51 67.35
C LYS A 226 -27.94 2.09 67.94
N ASP A 227 -27.70 2.43 69.19
CA ASP A 227 -26.64 1.84 70.05
C ASP A 227 -27.00 0.42 70.56
N ASN A 228 -27.59 -0.45 69.74
CA ASN A 228 -27.87 -1.83 70.14
C ASN A 228 -27.68 -2.83 68.99
N ASN A 229 -26.69 -3.70 69.19
CA ASN A 229 -26.43 -4.99 68.56
C ASN A 229 -25.70 -5.02 67.21
N ALA A 230 -24.42 -5.39 67.28
CA ALA A 230 -23.62 -5.95 66.21
C ALA A 230 -22.97 -7.26 66.69
N TYR A 231 -23.11 -8.35 65.94
CA TYR A 231 -22.27 -9.56 66.01
C TYR A 231 -22.44 -10.34 64.68
N THR A 232 -21.40 -10.37 63.83
CA THR A 232 -20.53 -11.55 63.51
C THR A 232 -21.03 -12.43 62.34
N THR A 233 -20.26 -12.99 61.39
CA THR A 233 -18.81 -13.09 61.08
C THR A 233 -18.63 -13.57 59.61
N LYS A 234 -17.44 -13.28 59.03
CA LYS A 234 -16.61 -14.05 58.05
C LYS A 234 -16.81 -15.58 58.04
N ALA A 235 -16.30 -16.41 57.13
CA ALA A 235 -15.64 -16.42 55.81
C ALA A 235 -15.49 -17.94 55.49
N VAL A 236 -15.01 -18.41 54.35
CA VAL A 236 -13.59 -18.79 54.13
C VAL A 236 -13.55 -19.86 53.01
N ASP A 237 -12.61 -19.66 52.07
CA ASP A 237 -11.76 -20.60 51.30
C ASP A 237 -12.28 -21.88 50.61
N ASP A 238 -11.62 -22.47 49.61
CA ASP A 238 -10.56 -22.16 48.63
C ASP A 238 -10.15 -23.53 48.00
N ILE A 239 -9.26 -23.51 46.98
CA ILE A 239 -8.38 -24.63 46.51
C ILE A 239 -9.02 -25.67 45.55
N LEU A 240 -8.43 -26.17 44.44
CA LEU A 240 -7.38 -25.82 43.45
C LEU A 240 -6.95 -27.15 42.76
N THR A 241 -6.77 -27.12 41.43
CA THR A 241 -5.77 -27.88 40.60
C THR A 241 -5.87 -29.43 40.49
N ASP A 242 -5.39 -30.14 39.45
CA ASP A 242 -4.45 -29.84 38.35
C ASP A 242 -4.63 -30.81 37.13
N ASN A 243 -4.00 -30.45 36.01
CA ASN A 243 -3.94 -31.11 34.69
C ASN A 243 -2.66 -31.94 34.45
N THR A 244 -2.56 -32.57 33.27
CA THR A 244 -1.38 -32.85 32.38
C THR A 244 -1.40 -34.31 31.84
N LEU A 245 -0.87 -34.73 30.68
CA LEU A 245 -0.29 -34.14 29.45
C LEU A 245 -0.23 -35.23 28.33
N ASN A 246 0.24 -34.81 27.17
CA ASN A 246 0.16 -35.33 25.79
C ASN A 246 1.43 -36.10 25.31
N ARG A 247 1.38 -36.93 24.23
CA ARG A 247 2.33 -36.91 23.06
C ARG A 247 2.17 -38.02 21.97
N ARG A 248 2.55 -37.62 20.74
CA ARG A 248 2.76 -38.21 19.36
C ARG A 248 3.99 -39.18 19.25
N CYS A 249 4.45 -39.80 18.14
CA CYS A 249 4.13 -40.19 16.72
C CYS A 249 5.50 -40.62 16.08
N SER A 250 5.58 -41.40 14.99
CA SER A 250 6.78 -41.46 14.11
C SER A 250 6.53 -42.05 12.69
N ASP A 251 7.37 -41.60 11.74
CA ASP A 251 7.33 -41.68 10.26
C ASP A 251 8.03 -42.90 9.59
N ILE A 252 7.88 -43.05 8.26
CA ILE A 252 8.62 -43.97 7.35
C ILE A 252 9.16 -43.19 6.14
N THR A 253 10.40 -43.45 5.74
CA THR A 253 11.14 -42.81 4.61
C THR A 253 11.19 -43.68 3.35
N PHE A 254 11.11 -43.06 2.16
CA PHE A 254 11.21 -43.67 0.82
C PHE A 254 12.41 -43.09 0.04
N GLU A 255 13.13 -43.94 -0.69
CA GLU A 255 14.42 -43.69 -1.34
C GLU A 255 14.23 -43.35 -2.83
N SER A 256 14.85 -42.28 -3.35
CA SER A 256 14.56 -41.68 -4.68
C SER A 256 15.68 -41.84 -5.72
N LEU A 257 15.33 -42.21 -6.96
CA LEU A 257 16.21 -42.20 -8.15
C LEU A 257 16.75 -40.79 -8.48
N SER A 258 18.03 -40.68 -8.93
CA SER A 258 18.67 -39.40 -9.28
C SER A 258 18.55 -39.03 -10.76
N LEU A 259 17.88 -37.92 -11.06
CA LEU A 259 17.72 -37.31 -12.39
C LEU A 259 18.96 -36.51 -12.84
N SER A 260 19.15 -36.32 -14.15
CA SER A 260 20.21 -35.45 -14.70
C SER A 260 19.90 -33.96 -14.48
N GLN A 261 20.93 -33.11 -14.31
CA GLN A 261 20.74 -31.68 -14.06
C GLN A 261 19.90 -30.98 -15.14
N ALA A 262 20.11 -31.31 -16.41
CA ALA A 262 19.32 -30.72 -17.50
C ALA A 262 17.86 -31.19 -17.49
N GLU A 263 17.58 -32.41 -17.04
CA GLU A 263 16.20 -32.93 -16.88
C GLU A 263 15.51 -32.25 -15.70
N ILE A 264 16.25 -32.04 -14.60
CA ILE A 264 15.79 -31.26 -13.45
C ILE A 264 15.46 -29.82 -13.88
N GLU A 265 16.38 -29.13 -14.55
CA GLU A 265 16.17 -27.74 -15.01
C GLU A 265 15.04 -27.65 -16.04
N CYS A 266 14.93 -28.59 -16.98
CA CYS A 266 13.84 -28.60 -17.96
C CYS A 266 12.47 -28.81 -17.29
N SER A 267 12.42 -29.58 -16.20
CA SER A 267 11.19 -29.80 -15.43
C SER A 267 10.77 -28.60 -14.57
N GLN A 268 11.66 -27.64 -14.32
CA GLN A 268 11.34 -26.43 -13.57
C GLN A 268 10.43 -25.49 -14.39
N PRO A 269 9.54 -24.74 -13.73
CA PRO A 269 8.77 -23.70 -14.40
C PRO A 269 9.68 -22.61 -14.98
N LYS A 270 9.25 -22.00 -16.09
CA LYS A 270 9.88 -20.79 -16.61
C LYS A 270 9.50 -19.60 -15.75
N TRP A 271 10.48 -18.76 -15.45
CA TRP A 271 10.22 -17.46 -14.84
C TRP A 271 9.73 -16.50 -15.93
N GLU A 272 8.51 -15.97 -15.79
CA GLU A 272 7.85 -15.18 -16.83
C GLU A 272 8.23 -13.69 -16.76
N ASP A 273 8.14 -13.05 -15.59
CA ASP A 273 8.45 -11.63 -15.41
C ASP A 273 8.63 -11.21 -13.93
N LEU A 274 9.20 -10.02 -13.70
CA LEU A 274 9.35 -9.33 -12.39
C LEU A 274 8.06 -8.68 -11.89
N TYR A 275 6.98 -8.75 -12.67
CA TYR A 275 5.77 -7.97 -12.41
C TYR A 275 5.18 -8.23 -11.01
N GLU A 276 5.00 -9.51 -10.66
CA GLU A 276 4.41 -9.90 -9.37
C GLU A 276 5.34 -9.54 -8.19
N ASP A 277 6.65 -9.74 -8.35
CA ASP A 277 7.64 -9.42 -7.31
C ASP A 277 7.67 -7.90 -7.03
N TYR A 278 7.63 -7.05 -8.06
CA TYR A 278 7.50 -5.60 -7.86
C TYR A 278 6.12 -5.19 -7.33
N LEU A 279 5.05 -5.82 -7.80
CA LEU A 279 3.69 -5.54 -7.34
C LEU A 279 3.57 -5.74 -5.84
N GLU A 280 4.14 -6.83 -5.31
CA GLU A 280 4.18 -7.12 -3.88
C GLU A 280 4.88 -5.99 -3.10
N MET A 281 6.09 -5.61 -3.52
CA MET A 281 6.86 -4.55 -2.87
C MET A 281 6.14 -3.18 -2.92
N VAL A 282 5.45 -2.88 -4.03
CA VAL A 282 4.71 -1.63 -4.22
C VAL A 282 3.46 -1.60 -3.36
N ILE A 283 2.72 -2.71 -3.26
CA ILE A 283 1.58 -2.84 -2.34
C ILE A 283 2.05 -2.66 -0.88
N GLN A 284 3.17 -3.27 -0.50
CA GLN A 284 3.76 -3.14 0.82
C GLN A 284 4.19 -1.70 1.13
N PHE A 285 4.83 -1.01 0.17
CA PHE A 285 5.12 0.42 0.29
C PHE A 285 3.84 1.24 0.49
N GLY A 286 2.78 0.92 -0.27
CA GLY A 286 1.43 1.47 -0.09
C GLY A 286 0.93 1.32 1.33
N TYR A 287 1.01 0.12 1.89
CA TYR A 287 0.62 -0.14 3.26
C TYR A 287 1.37 0.75 4.25
N ILE A 288 2.68 0.96 4.11
CA ILE A 288 3.42 1.86 4.99
C ILE A 288 2.91 3.31 4.87
N ILE A 289 2.78 3.83 3.65
CA ILE A 289 2.44 5.24 3.45
C ILE A 289 1.00 5.58 3.84
N PHE A 290 0.07 4.64 3.63
CA PHE A 290 -1.33 4.79 4.00
C PHE A 290 -1.56 4.47 5.48
N LEU A 291 -1.07 3.32 5.98
CA LEU A 291 -1.37 2.83 7.35
C LEU A 291 -0.51 3.45 8.45
N SER A 292 0.60 4.12 8.13
CA SER A 292 1.54 4.66 9.14
C SER A 292 0.89 5.33 10.34
N THR A 293 -0.11 6.17 10.10
CA THR A 293 -0.76 7.00 11.12
C THR A 293 -1.65 6.21 12.08
N LEU A 294 -2.00 4.98 11.69
CA LEU A 294 -2.90 4.08 12.41
C LEU A 294 -2.17 2.91 13.04
N PHE A 295 -1.16 2.41 12.34
CA PHE A 295 -0.34 1.30 12.77
C PHE A 295 1.14 1.66 12.57
N PRO A 296 1.75 2.39 13.52
CA PRO A 296 3.15 2.81 13.42
C PRO A 296 4.14 1.64 13.28
N LEU A 297 3.77 0.46 13.78
CA LEU A 297 4.56 -0.78 13.65
C LEU A 297 4.55 -1.36 12.22
N ALA A 298 3.74 -0.84 11.28
CA ALA A 298 3.70 -1.30 9.89
C ALA A 298 5.09 -1.30 9.25
N ALA A 299 5.89 -0.25 9.50
CA ALA A 299 7.24 -0.14 8.97
C ALA A 299 8.19 -1.21 9.55
N PHE A 300 8.03 -1.57 10.82
CA PHE A 300 8.81 -2.63 11.46
C PHE A 300 8.49 -4.01 10.87
N PHE A 301 7.21 -4.34 10.73
CA PHE A 301 6.79 -5.60 10.09
C PHE A 301 7.19 -5.65 8.62
N SER A 302 7.12 -4.53 7.91
CA SER A 302 7.61 -4.44 6.54
C SER A 302 9.12 -4.68 6.44
N LEU A 303 9.92 -4.13 7.36
CA LEU A 303 11.35 -4.39 7.41
C LEU A 303 11.65 -5.88 7.62
N LEU A 304 10.95 -6.52 8.56
CA LEU A 304 11.11 -7.95 8.81
C LEU A 304 10.72 -8.79 7.57
N ASN A 305 9.61 -8.42 6.92
CA ASN A 305 9.20 -9.06 5.67
C ASN A 305 10.30 -8.91 4.61
N ASN A 306 10.85 -7.72 4.39
CA ASN A 306 11.88 -7.48 3.38
C ASN A 306 13.17 -8.26 3.64
N ILE A 307 13.55 -8.46 4.91
CA ILE A 307 14.73 -9.28 5.26
C ILE A 307 14.53 -10.74 4.86
N ILE A 308 13.32 -11.26 5.09
CA ILE A 308 12.93 -12.61 4.66
C ILE A 308 12.82 -12.65 3.14
N GLU A 309 12.23 -11.61 2.53
CA GLU A 309 11.92 -11.55 1.11
C GLU A 309 13.17 -11.64 0.23
N ILE A 310 14.23 -10.93 0.63
CA ILE A 310 15.53 -11.01 -0.05
C ILE A 310 16.04 -12.46 -0.13
N ARG A 311 15.72 -13.31 0.86
CA ARG A 311 16.14 -14.72 0.88
C ARG A 311 15.16 -15.62 0.15
N THR A 312 13.85 -15.40 0.28
CA THR A 312 12.82 -16.17 -0.43
C THR A 312 12.90 -15.94 -1.94
N ASP A 313 13.10 -14.70 -2.39
CA ASP A 313 13.28 -14.38 -3.82
C ASP A 313 14.59 -14.93 -4.37
N ALA A 314 15.68 -14.89 -3.59
CA ALA A 314 16.92 -15.54 -3.97
C ALA A 314 16.75 -17.06 -4.12
N PHE A 315 16.06 -17.71 -3.18
CA PHE A 315 15.74 -19.13 -3.26
C PHE A 315 14.85 -19.45 -4.47
N LYS A 316 13.83 -18.62 -4.71
CA LYS A 316 12.91 -18.71 -5.85
C LYS A 316 13.68 -18.72 -7.18
N LEU A 317 14.63 -17.79 -7.37
CA LEU A 317 15.44 -17.72 -8.58
C LEU A 317 16.53 -18.79 -8.68
N CYS A 318 17.07 -19.26 -7.56
CA CYS A 318 18.17 -20.24 -7.56
C CYS A 318 17.69 -21.70 -7.61
N MET A 319 16.52 -22.01 -7.05
CA MET A 319 16.11 -23.40 -6.79
C MET A 319 14.75 -23.77 -7.42
N ILE A 320 13.87 -22.79 -7.71
CA ILE A 320 12.51 -23.07 -8.19
C ILE A 320 12.41 -22.90 -9.71
N TYR A 321 12.91 -21.80 -10.26
CA TYR A 321 12.74 -21.46 -11.67
C TYR A 321 13.94 -21.83 -12.55
N GLN A 322 13.66 -22.02 -13.83
CA GLN A 322 14.68 -22.01 -14.87
C GLN A 322 15.41 -20.67 -14.89
N ARG A 323 16.72 -20.70 -15.20
CA ARG A 323 17.54 -19.48 -15.31
C ARG A 323 16.96 -18.53 -16.37
N PRO A 324 16.53 -17.31 -15.98
CA PRO A 324 15.98 -16.36 -16.93
C PRO A 324 17.07 -15.74 -17.82
N PHE A 325 16.67 -15.31 -19.02
CA PHE A 325 17.55 -14.56 -19.91
C PHE A 325 17.78 -13.15 -19.39
N SER A 326 19.02 -12.68 -19.43
CA SER A 326 19.36 -11.35 -18.95
C SER A 326 18.82 -10.26 -19.88
N GLN A 327 18.08 -9.32 -19.30
CA GLN A 327 17.61 -8.13 -19.99
C GLN A 327 18.36 -6.91 -19.44
N ARG A 328 18.84 -6.04 -20.34
CA ARG A 328 19.50 -4.80 -19.93
C ARG A 328 18.43 -3.75 -19.68
N VAL A 329 18.37 -3.24 -18.45
CA VAL A 329 17.44 -2.20 -18.02
C VAL A 329 18.19 -1.02 -17.41
N LYS A 330 17.67 0.19 -17.58
CA LYS A 330 18.24 1.43 -17.02
C LYS A 330 17.56 1.85 -15.72
N ASP A 331 16.34 1.38 -15.49
CA ASP A 331 15.50 1.77 -14.37
C ASP A 331 14.51 0.67 -13.98
N ILE A 332 13.82 0.87 -12.85
CA ILE A 332 12.68 0.03 -12.45
C ILE A 332 11.42 0.30 -13.30
N GLY A 333 11.52 1.06 -14.39
CA GLY A 333 10.39 1.42 -15.24
C GLY A 333 9.33 2.26 -14.53
N HIS A 334 8.09 1.95 -14.83
CA HIS A 334 6.93 2.71 -14.35
C HIS A 334 6.63 2.54 -12.86
N TRP A 335 7.18 1.53 -12.20
CA TRP A 335 7.04 1.34 -10.75
C TRP A 335 7.45 2.59 -9.98
N GLN A 336 8.46 3.33 -10.46
CA GLN A 336 8.84 4.63 -9.90
C GLN A 336 7.68 5.64 -9.95
N LYS A 337 7.02 5.76 -11.11
CA LYS A 337 5.88 6.70 -11.28
C LYS A 337 4.68 6.25 -10.45
N ILE A 338 4.42 4.95 -10.38
CA ILE A 338 3.34 4.37 -9.57
C ILE A 338 3.55 4.74 -8.11
N MET A 339 4.71 4.45 -7.52
CA MET A 339 5.00 4.82 -6.14
C MET A 339 4.89 6.33 -5.88
N GLU A 340 5.22 7.17 -6.87
CA GLU A 340 5.05 8.62 -6.75
C GLU A 340 3.60 9.07 -6.76
N TYR A 341 2.74 8.45 -7.57
CA TYR A 341 1.30 8.66 -7.51
C TYR A 341 0.71 8.17 -6.19
N MET A 342 1.27 7.09 -5.64
CA MET A 342 0.87 6.57 -4.33
C MET A 342 1.19 7.56 -3.21
N VAL A 343 2.35 8.22 -3.25
CA VAL A 343 2.68 9.30 -2.29
C VAL A 343 1.67 10.45 -2.38
N PHE A 344 1.28 10.85 -3.59
CA PHE A 344 0.25 11.87 -3.78
C PHE A 344 -1.11 11.43 -3.20
N ALA A 345 -1.55 10.20 -3.49
CA ALA A 345 -2.75 9.63 -2.89
C ALA A 345 -2.65 9.55 -1.36
N ALA A 346 -1.46 9.28 -0.80
CA ALA A 346 -1.25 9.17 0.63
C ALA A 346 -1.42 10.52 1.34
N ILE A 347 -1.05 11.62 0.70
CA ILE A 347 -1.31 12.97 1.22
C ILE A 347 -2.82 13.18 1.36
N ILE A 348 -3.59 12.92 0.29
CA ILE A 348 -5.06 13.08 0.28
C ILE A 348 -5.70 12.21 1.35
N ILE A 349 -5.37 10.92 1.38
CA ILE A 349 -5.97 9.94 2.31
C ILE A 349 -5.66 10.29 3.77
N ASN A 350 -4.40 10.64 4.09
CA ASN A 350 -4.04 11.04 5.46
C ASN A 350 -4.70 12.36 5.88
N CYS A 351 -4.92 13.29 4.95
CA CYS A 351 -5.72 14.50 5.19
C CYS A 351 -7.18 14.15 5.52
N ILE A 352 -7.84 13.32 4.69
CA ILE A 352 -9.21 12.85 4.94
C ILE A 352 -9.32 12.17 6.33
N PHE A 353 -8.32 11.38 6.72
CA PHE A 353 -8.30 10.76 8.03
C PHE A 353 -8.10 11.73 9.19
N CYS A 354 -7.35 12.82 9.00
CA CYS A 354 -7.23 13.88 9.98
C CYS A 354 -8.61 14.51 10.31
N SER A 355 -9.41 14.78 9.27
CA SER A 355 -10.78 15.32 9.44
C SER A 355 -11.75 14.28 10.00
N THR A 356 -11.80 13.06 9.47
CA THR A 356 -12.73 12.02 9.97
C THR A 356 -12.42 11.57 11.39
N ARG A 357 -11.18 11.74 11.89
CA ARG A 357 -10.85 11.56 13.31
C ARG A 357 -11.19 12.77 14.18
N GLY A 358 -11.54 13.90 13.59
CA GLY A 358 -11.87 15.15 14.27
C GLY A 358 -10.65 15.77 14.98
N VAL A 359 -9.45 15.51 14.46
CA VAL A 359 -8.20 16.05 15.03
C VAL A 359 -8.21 17.57 14.95
N VAL A 360 -8.60 18.13 13.79
CA VAL A 360 -8.67 19.58 13.56
C VAL A 360 -9.62 20.26 14.55
N ARG A 361 -10.82 19.72 14.75
CA ARG A 361 -11.81 20.28 15.71
C ARG A 361 -11.36 20.22 17.17
N ARG A 362 -10.45 19.30 17.51
CA ARG A 362 -9.88 19.23 18.87
C ARG A 362 -8.73 20.21 19.06
N LEU A 363 -7.96 20.47 18.01
CA LEU A 363 -6.86 21.44 18.04
C LEU A 363 -7.36 22.89 18.01
N VAL A 364 -8.45 23.15 17.28
CA VAL A 364 -9.11 24.45 17.20
C VAL A 364 -10.59 24.26 17.56
N PRO A 365 -10.96 24.44 18.84
CA PRO A 365 -12.36 24.40 19.28
C PRO A 365 -13.21 25.44 18.55
N ASP A 366 -14.51 25.14 18.35
CA ASP A 366 -15.53 26.03 17.75
C ASP A 366 -15.33 26.43 16.27
N LEU A 367 -14.50 25.69 15.54
CA LEU A 367 -14.31 25.94 14.11
C LEU A 367 -15.54 25.52 13.27
N PRO A 368 -16.07 26.38 12.38
CA PRO A 368 -17.15 26.00 11.48
C PRO A 368 -16.69 24.94 10.48
N PHE A 369 -17.61 24.07 10.03
CA PHE A 369 -17.29 22.96 9.12
C PHE A 369 -16.60 23.41 7.82
N ALA A 370 -17.01 24.55 7.27
CA ALA A 370 -16.38 25.12 6.08
C ALA A 370 -14.90 25.48 6.30
N ALA A 371 -14.57 26.05 7.46
CA ALA A 371 -13.20 26.37 7.81
C ALA A 371 -12.36 25.11 8.09
N GLU A 372 -12.97 24.04 8.63
CA GLU A 372 -12.29 22.74 8.78
C GLU A 372 -11.84 22.18 7.42
N ILE A 373 -12.75 22.17 6.43
CA ILE A 373 -12.42 21.73 5.06
C ILE A 373 -11.35 22.63 4.45
N PHE A 374 -11.46 23.95 4.62
CA PHE A 374 -10.46 24.88 4.09
C PHE A 374 -9.07 24.61 4.64
N ILE A 375 -8.93 24.45 5.96
CA ILE A 375 -7.66 24.09 6.60
C ILE A 375 -7.13 22.76 6.05
N LEU A 376 -8.01 21.78 5.82
CA LEU A 376 -7.62 20.49 5.24
C LEU A 376 -7.03 20.64 3.84
N VAL A 377 -7.72 21.38 2.96
CA VAL A 377 -7.27 21.64 1.58
C VAL A 377 -5.96 22.44 1.57
N CYS A 378 -5.82 23.43 2.45
CA CYS A 378 -4.58 24.18 2.59
C CYS A 378 -3.42 23.29 3.06
N MET A 379 -3.66 22.42 4.05
CA MET A 379 -2.66 21.47 4.54
C MET A 379 -2.24 20.48 3.44
N GLU A 380 -3.20 19.98 2.67
CA GLU A 380 -2.96 19.11 1.51
C GLU A 380 -2.06 19.80 0.47
N HIS A 381 -2.41 21.03 0.04
CA HIS A 381 -1.63 21.79 -0.94
C HIS A 381 -0.24 22.13 -0.43
N LEU A 382 -0.10 22.44 0.87
CA LEU A 382 1.20 22.70 1.48
C LEU A 382 2.10 21.46 1.46
N LEU A 383 1.54 20.28 1.76
CA LEU A 383 2.26 19.00 1.68
C LEU A 383 2.68 18.67 0.25
N ILE A 384 1.78 18.87 -0.73
CA ILE A 384 2.10 18.67 -2.15
C ILE A 384 3.21 19.63 -2.60
N LEU A 385 3.12 20.91 -2.21
CA LEU A 385 4.13 21.91 -2.50
C LEU A 385 5.47 21.53 -1.86
N LEU A 386 5.47 21.09 -0.61
CA LEU A 386 6.67 20.61 0.09
C LEU A 386 7.32 19.46 -0.67
N CYS A 387 6.55 18.44 -1.06
CA CYS A 387 7.06 17.32 -1.86
C CYS A 387 7.64 17.80 -3.20
N LYS A 388 6.99 18.76 -3.87
CA LYS A 388 7.47 19.34 -5.12
C LYS A 388 8.79 20.10 -4.92
N VAL A 389 8.90 20.88 -3.85
CA VAL A 389 10.12 21.61 -3.48
C VAL A 389 11.27 20.64 -3.20
N ILE A 390 11.05 19.62 -2.37
CA ILE A 390 12.07 18.60 -2.07
C ILE A 390 12.55 17.92 -3.37
N ARG A 391 11.62 17.57 -4.26
CA ARG A 391 11.90 16.96 -5.57
C ARG A 391 12.66 17.89 -6.51
N SER A 392 12.39 19.21 -6.48
CA SER A 392 13.10 20.17 -7.33
C SER A 392 14.48 20.53 -6.79
N THR A 393 14.67 20.49 -5.47
CA THR A 393 15.95 20.83 -4.84
C THR A 393 16.99 19.73 -5.02
N ILE A 394 16.57 18.47 -5.04
CA ILE A 394 17.48 17.32 -5.14
C ILE A 394 17.49 16.80 -6.58
N GLU A 395 18.61 16.99 -7.27
CA GLU A 395 18.79 16.46 -8.62
C GLU A 395 18.85 14.92 -8.60
N TYR A 396 18.18 14.26 -9.55
CA TYR A 396 18.08 12.80 -9.59
C TYR A 396 19.34 12.09 -10.12
N VAL A 397 20.21 12.78 -10.84
CA VAL A 397 21.49 12.22 -11.32
C VAL A 397 22.60 12.70 -10.39
N PRO A 398 23.31 11.80 -9.68
CA PRO A 398 24.44 12.17 -8.84
C PRO A 398 25.48 13.00 -9.62
N HIS A 399 26.13 13.93 -8.93
CA HIS A 399 27.06 14.86 -9.57
C HIS A 399 28.17 14.14 -10.35
N TRP A 400 28.79 13.12 -9.75
CA TRP A 400 29.86 12.36 -10.40
C TRP A 400 29.40 11.62 -11.67
N VAL A 401 28.17 11.06 -11.68
CA VAL A 401 27.59 10.42 -12.88
C VAL A 401 27.41 11.44 -14.00
N ARG A 402 27.00 12.66 -13.66
CA ARG A 402 26.80 13.74 -14.64
C ARG A 402 28.10 14.23 -15.23
N VAL A 403 29.12 14.40 -14.40
CA VAL A 403 30.48 14.75 -14.85
C VAL A 403 30.98 13.68 -15.81
N GLU A 404 30.92 12.41 -15.43
CA GLU A 404 31.41 11.32 -16.28
C GLU A 404 30.62 11.19 -17.59
N LYS A 405 29.28 11.33 -17.52
CA LYS A 405 28.43 11.39 -18.72
C LYS A 405 28.82 12.55 -19.64
N SER A 406 29.08 13.73 -19.08
CA SER A 406 29.50 14.89 -19.87
C SER A 406 30.88 14.70 -20.52
N ILE A 407 31.82 14.04 -19.83
CA ILE A 407 33.14 13.69 -20.37
C ILE A 407 32.99 12.71 -21.54
N MET A 408 32.18 11.66 -21.38
CA MET A 408 31.93 10.68 -22.44
C MET A 408 31.22 11.32 -23.64
N GLU A 409 30.23 12.17 -23.41
CA GLU A 409 29.53 12.89 -24.49
C GLU A 409 30.47 13.84 -25.24
N HIS A 410 31.35 14.54 -24.53
CA HIS A 410 32.37 15.39 -25.13
C HIS A 410 33.33 14.58 -26.02
N ARG A 411 33.88 13.47 -25.50
CA ARG A 411 34.74 12.58 -26.28
C ARG A 411 34.04 12.01 -27.51
N ARG A 412 32.75 11.65 -27.39
CA ARG A 412 31.94 11.18 -28.53
C ARG A 412 31.82 12.25 -29.61
N ARG A 413 31.61 13.51 -29.23
CA ARG A 413 31.54 14.64 -30.18
C ARG A 413 32.89 14.92 -30.84
N GLU A 414 33.99 14.83 -30.11
CA GLU A 414 35.34 14.99 -30.69
C GLU A 414 35.68 13.86 -31.69
N ALA A 415 35.36 12.61 -31.35
CA ALA A 415 35.54 11.47 -32.24
C ALA A 415 34.71 11.63 -33.54
N LEU A 416 33.46 12.11 -33.43
CA LEU A 416 32.62 12.37 -34.59
C LEU A 416 33.21 13.45 -35.51
N LYS A 417 33.66 14.57 -34.94
CA LYS A 417 34.32 15.64 -35.71
C LYS A 417 35.56 15.13 -36.46
N LYS A 418 36.35 14.27 -35.82
CA LYS A 418 37.52 13.65 -36.45
C LYS A 418 37.12 12.77 -37.62
N LEU A 419 36.11 11.90 -37.44
CA LEU A 419 35.58 11.06 -38.52
C LEU A 419 35.02 11.89 -39.69
N GLU A 420 34.35 13.00 -39.41
CA GLU A 420 33.85 13.92 -40.44
C GLU A 420 34.99 14.58 -41.22
N CYS A 421 36.04 15.07 -40.54
CA CYS A 421 37.22 15.63 -41.19
C CYS A 421 37.94 14.58 -42.06
N ASP A 422 38.14 13.37 -41.53
CA ASP A 422 38.77 12.28 -42.26
C ASP A 422 37.95 11.89 -43.51
N ALA A 423 36.61 11.88 -43.40
CA ALA A 423 35.72 11.60 -44.53
C ALA A 423 35.77 12.69 -45.61
N LEU A 424 35.92 13.96 -45.23
CA LEU A 424 36.08 15.07 -46.18
C LEU A 424 37.41 14.97 -46.92
N HIS A 425 38.52 14.73 -46.21
CA HIS A 425 39.83 14.53 -46.84
C HIS A 425 39.84 13.35 -47.81
N LEU A 426 39.19 12.24 -47.47
CA LEU A 426 39.04 11.10 -48.38
C LEU A 426 38.23 11.43 -49.63
N LYS A 427 37.22 12.30 -49.51
CA LYS A 427 36.39 12.73 -50.63
C LYS A 427 37.19 13.64 -51.58
N GLU A 428 37.98 14.55 -51.02
CA GLU A 428 38.86 15.47 -51.75
C GLU A 428 39.97 14.73 -52.50
N ASN A 429 40.62 13.75 -51.86
CA ASN A 429 41.62 12.89 -52.50
C ASN A 429 41.02 12.01 -53.60
N ARG A 430 39.78 11.54 -53.44
CA ARG A 430 39.09 10.81 -54.53
C ARG A 430 38.79 11.70 -55.72
N SER A 431 38.32 12.93 -55.51
CA SER A 431 38.08 13.86 -56.62
C SER A 431 39.36 14.14 -57.42
N HIS A 432 40.49 14.34 -56.73
CA HIS A 432 41.78 14.53 -57.42
C HIS A 432 42.21 13.32 -58.26
N ASN A 433 41.99 12.09 -57.79
CA ASN A 433 42.33 10.88 -58.55
C ASN A 433 41.38 10.59 -59.74
N TYR A 434 40.28 11.32 -59.92
CA TYR A 434 39.40 11.20 -61.11
C TYR A 434 39.67 12.29 -62.15
N ASP A 435 40.38 13.36 -61.77
CA ASP A 435 40.74 14.48 -62.64
C ASP A 435 42.13 14.31 -63.31
N GLU A 436 42.93 13.32 -62.87
CA GLU A 436 44.11 12.76 -63.58
C GLU A 436 43.70 11.52 -64.41
#